data_AF-A0A3B4ACC0-F1
#
_entry.id   AF-A0A3B4ACC0-F1
#
_cell.length_a   1.000
_cell.length_b   1.000
_cell.length_c   1.000
_cell.angle_alpha   90.00
_cell.angle_beta   90.00
_cell.angle_gamma   90.00
#
_symmetry.space_group_name_H-M   'P 1'
#
loop_
_entity.id
_entity.type
_entity.pdbx_description
1 polymer ?
#
loop_
_entity_poly.entity_id
_entity_poly.type
_entity_poly.pdbx_seq_one_letter_code
_entity_poly.pdbx_strand_id
1 'polypeptide(L)'
;DEDSDDGTTRDLRAIPLPMALKRAVNFGGGVQSYFLFLRFLVVLNFFSFLLIAGFVIIPSIVFRSVGFIEYTYLFYGYYNNTMVEGMNFSYNIPLAYLSTAAFYLLFCLVCIIAMGTTARVVVATGDSSEGNYSMLVFTGWDFGSNGNQATKLKQQNIYYRLQVDLEEEMIKKKSSALTQRQKVCLYSARVVLFTLTLGFIGAALTGIFFATNFSQGLLYEYLPSIVITGANFIVPLLNDQIAPFEQYSPSVTVVLALLAVVLRLVSLVILLYTLWRQITCDETPDECALCCWETRVGQEMYKLTLFDLIVNIAVLMLVEFPRRMIVDNWHNKLTQWVGRQEFVVPYNVLGLVYGQTVVWTGAFFCPLLPLINTFKFIILFYTKRITLFSNCRPAVKTFRSTTSSFFFSGILLLGLTLASVVMIYSVAIHPSMACGPFRFLTSMWDVVPKSISKLSQTTREFLFFLGSQSFSIPLFVLSLILCYIVALATVYKKSVTLLKTQLKLDKQFLVRQIGRL
;
A
#
# COMPACT_ATOMS: atom_id res chain seq x y z
N ASP A 1 -20.38 -19.41 52.93
CA ASP A 1 -21.20 -18.24 53.26
C ASP A 1 -20.79 -17.15 52.29
N GLU A 2 -21.39 -17.17 51.10
CA GLU A 2 -22.60 -16.36 50.77
C GLU A 2 -22.31 -14.87 50.88
N ASP A 3 -22.73 -13.97 50.01
CA ASP A 3 -23.25 -13.93 48.65
C ASP A 3 -23.43 -12.41 48.42
N SER A 4 -23.18 -11.88 47.22
CA SER A 4 -23.98 -10.77 46.65
C SER A 4 -23.40 -10.27 45.34
N ASP A 5 -24.06 -10.79 44.31
CA ASP A 5 -24.19 -10.28 42.96
C ASP A 5 -24.64 -8.81 42.96
N ASP A 6 -23.93 -7.94 42.23
CA ASP A 6 -24.50 -6.68 41.74
C ASP A 6 -24.22 -6.56 40.24
N GLY A 7 -25.24 -6.95 39.49
CA GLY A 7 -25.35 -6.74 38.06
C GLY A 7 -25.47 -5.25 37.74
N THR A 8 -24.37 -4.64 37.35
CA THR A 8 -24.43 -3.41 36.56
C THR A 8 -23.93 -3.68 35.15
N THR A 9 -24.88 -3.85 34.22
CA THR A 9 -24.69 -3.69 32.78
C THR A 9 -24.11 -2.30 32.51
N ARG A 10 -22.79 -2.18 32.54
CA ARG A 10 -22.08 -0.97 32.13
C ARG A 10 -22.16 -0.85 30.61
N ASP A 11 -22.90 0.16 30.19
CA ASP A 11 -23.11 0.59 28.82
C ASP A 11 -21.81 0.60 28.01
N LEU A 12 -21.69 -0.34 27.06
CA LEU A 12 -20.47 -0.67 26.31
C LEU A 12 -20.09 0.37 25.23
N ARG A 13 -20.80 1.50 25.15
CA ARG A 13 -20.60 2.53 24.11
C ARG A 13 -19.72 3.72 24.52
N ALA A 14 -19.32 3.85 25.79
CA ALA A 14 -18.63 5.04 26.29
C ALA A 14 -17.22 4.76 26.88
N ILE A 15 -16.38 3.98 26.19
CA ILE A 15 -15.00 3.73 26.65
C ILE A 15 -14.06 4.80 26.05
N PRO A 16 -13.40 5.65 26.87
CA PRO A 16 -12.50 6.68 26.38
C PRO A 16 -11.27 6.08 25.66
N LEU A 17 -10.84 6.78 24.60
CA LEU A 17 -9.74 6.47 23.67
C LEU A 17 -8.45 5.84 24.28
N PRO A 18 -7.98 6.20 25.50
CA PRO A 18 -6.82 5.55 26.12
C PRO A 18 -7.03 4.07 26.51
N MET A 19 -8.26 3.59 26.70
CA MET A 19 -8.54 2.17 27.01
C MET A 19 -8.53 1.26 25.78
N ALA A 20 -8.82 1.79 24.59
CA ALA A 20 -8.66 1.05 23.34
C ALA A 20 -7.17 0.74 23.05
N LEU A 21 -6.27 1.63 23.48
CA LEU A 21 -4.82 1.39 23.45
C LEU A 21 -4.39 0.26 24.41
N LYS A 22 -5.08 0.13 25.56
CA LYS A 22 -4.82 -0.89 26.58
C LYS A 22 -5.12 -2.33 26.11
N ARG A 23 -6.12 -2.52 25.23
CA ARG A 23 -6.35 -3.82 24.57
C ARG A 23 -5.42 -4.04 23.37
N ALA A 24 -4.98 -2.99 22.67
CA ALA A 24 -4.05 -3.12 21.54
C ALA A 24 -2.69 -3.73 21.94
N VAL A 25 -2.24 -3.52 23.18
CA VAL A 25 -1.04 -4.18 23.74
C VAL A 25 -1.17 -5.72 23.72
N ASN A 26 -2.38 -6.27 23.90
CA ASN A 26 -2.62 -7.72 23.86
C ASN A 26 -2.65 -8.30 22.44
N PHE A 27 -2.82 -7.46 21.40
CA PHE A 27 -2.85 -7.90 19.99
C PHE A 27 -1.49 -7.73 19.28
N GLY A 28 -0.48 -7.18 19.97
CA GLY A 28 0.89 -7.05 19.48
C GLY A 28 1.13 -5.79 18.63
N GLY A 29 2.40 -5.36 18.57
CA GLY A 29 2.77 -4.11 17.90
C GLY A 29 2.60 -4.10 16.38
N GLY A 30 2.45 -5.26 15.73
CA GLY A 30 2.10 -5.33 14.30
C GLY A 30 0.72 -4.76 13.98
N VAL A 31 -0.26 -4.94 14.88
CA VAL A 31 -1.62 -4.39 14.72
C VAL A 31 -1.62 -2.87 14.87
N GLN A 32 -0.81 -2.34 15.79
CA GLN A 32 -0.60 -0.90 15.91
C GLN A 32 0.02 -0.31 14.63
N SER A 33 1.03 -0.96 14.05
CA SER A 33 1.64 -0.54 12.79
C SER A 33 0.64 -0.54 11.63
N TYR A 34 -0.31 -1.50 11.58
CA TYR A 34 -1.40 -1.50 10.60
C TYR A 34 -2.30 -0.27 10.69
N PHE A 35 -2.81 0.06 11.88
CA PHE A 35 -3.69 1.23 12.03
C PHE A 35 -2.96 2.56 11.83
N LEU A 36 -1.67 2.63 12.19
CA LEU A 36 -0.84 3.79 11.88
C LEU A 36 -0.66 3.96 10.37
N PHE A 37 -0.38 2.85 9.66
CA PHE A 37 -0.27 2.83 8.19
C PHE A 37 -1.59 3.23 7.52
N LEU A 38 -2.72 2.72 7.99
CA LEU A 38 -4.05 3.08 7.48
C LEU A 38 -4.37 4.57 7.71
N ARG A 39 -4.02 5.12 8.87
CA ARG A 39 -4.15 6.57 9.15
C ARG A 39 -3.29 7.41 8.21
N PHE A 40 -2.04 6.99 7.98
CA PHE A 40 -1.17 7.63 7.01
C PHE A 40 -1.80 7.66 5.62
N LEU A 41 -2.39 6.55 5.16
CA LEU A 41 -3.08 6.50 3.87
C LEU A 41 -4.31 7.42 3.79
N VAL A 42 -5.11 7.53 4.86
CA VAL A 42 -6.23 8.50 4.90
C VAL A 42 -5.72 9.93 4.70
N VAL A 43 -4.67 10.31 5.44
CA VAL A 43 -4.07 11.65 5.35
C VAL A 43 -3.47 11.89 3.97
N LEU A 44 -2.76 10.90 3.43
CA LEU A 44 -2.16 10.96 2.09
C LEU A 44 -3.22 11.26 1.03
N ASN A 45 -4.30 10.47 0.98
CA ASN A 45 -5.36 10.63 -0.03
C ASN A 45 -6.14 11.94 0.14
N PHE A 46 -6.35 12.38 1.37
CA PHE A 46 -7.02 13.66 1.64
C PHE A 46 -6.21 14.84 1.09
N PHE A 47 -4.90 14.91 1.39
CA PHE A 47 -4.04 15.96 0.84
C PHE A 47 -3.83 15.83 -0.67
N SER A 48 -3.78 14.61 -1.20
CA SER A 48 -3.78 14.39 -2.65
C SER A 48 -5.04 14.93 -3.32
N PHE A 49 -6.21 14.71 -2.73
CA PHE A 49 -7.46 15.31 -3.20
C PHE A 49 -7.40 16.83 -3.14
N LEU A 50 -6.93 17.43 -2.04
CA LEU A 50 -6.80 18.88 -1.94
C LEU A 50 -5.88 19.47 -3.01
N LEU A 51 -4.79 18.78 -3.35
CA LEU A 51 -3.89 19.17 -4.43
C LEU A 51 -4.64 19.16 -5.78
N ILE A 52 -5.31 18.05 -6.12
CA ILE A 52 -6.06 17.93 -7.37
C ILE A 52 -7.23 18.93 -7.41
N ALA A 53 -7.93 19.11 -6.29
CA ALA A 53 -9.03 20.05 -6.18
C ALA A 53 -8.55 21.50 -6.38
N GLY A 54 -7.43 21.88 -5.76
CA GLY A 54 -6.84 23.21 -5.85
C GLY A 54 -6.42 23.61 -7.26
N PHE A 55 -5.77 22.69 -7.98
CA PHE A 55 -5.21 23.01 -9.31
C PHE A 55 -6.11 22.62 -10.48
N VAL A 56 -7.04 21.67 -10.33
CA VAL A 56 -7.84 21.20 -11.48
C VAL A 56 -9.32 21.48 -11.26
N ILE A 57 -9.89 21.04 -10.14
CA ILE A 57 -11.35 21.07 -9.94
C ILE A 57 -11.83 22.51 -9.68
N ILE A 58 -11.21 23.23 -8.76
CA ILE A 58 -11.62 24.58 -8.35
C ILE A 58 -11.51 25.57 -9.52
N PRO A 59 -10.40 25.66 -10.27
CA PRO A 59 -10.34 26.53 -11.45
C PRO A 59 -11.41 26.18 -12.49
N SER A 60 -11.68 24.89 -12.69
CA SER A 60 -12.73 24.44 -13.64
C SER A 60 -14.15 24.82 -13.18
N ILE A 61 -14.41 24.90 -11.87
CA ILE A 61 -15.70 25.35 -11.30
C ILE A 61 -15.82 26.87 -11.38
N VAL A 62 -14.81 27.59 -10.87
CA VAL A 62 -14.84 29.04 -10.67
C VAL A 62 -14.96 29.77 -12.01
N PHE A 63 -14.27 29.29 -13.03
CA PHE A 63 -14.22 29.97 -14.32
C PHE A 63 -15.19 29.41 -15.38
N ARG A 64 -16.18 28.60 -14.94
CA ARG A 64 -17.38 28.17 -15.67
C ARG A 64 -17.18 27.92 -17.17
N SER A 65 -16.50 26.84 -17.53
CA SER A 65 -16.59 26.28 -18.88
C SER A 65 -17.99 25.68 -19.09
N VAL A 66 -18.84 26.40 -19.82
CA VAL A 66 -20.15 25.90 -20.28
C VAL A 66 -19.91 24.82 -21.32
N GLY A 67 -20.05 23.56 -20.93
CA GLY A 67 -20.08 22.41 -21.83
C GLY A 67 -21.17 21.46 -21.37
N PHE A 68 -22.22 21.30 -22.17
CA PHE A 68 -23.18 20.21 -22.00
C PHE A 68 -22.54 18.93 -22.54
N ILE A 69 -22.77 17.82 -21.81
CA ILE A 69 -22.73 16.39 -22.22
C ILE A 69 -21.31 15.75 -22.14
N GLU A 70 -20.90 14.83 -21.22
CA GLU A 70 -21.53 13.99 -20.15
C GLU A 70 -20.43 13.33 -19.26
N TYR A 71 -20.42 13.21 -17.93
CA TYR A 71 -21.15 13.80 -16.80
C TYR A 71 -20.27 13.76 -15.53
N THR A 72 -20.25 14.86 -14.77
CA THR A 72 -19.63 15.08 -13.43
C THR A 72 -18.11 15.34 -13.40
N TYR A 73 -17.66 16.22 -12.48
CA TYR A 73 -16.24 16.47 -12.13
C TYR A 73 -15.43 15.21 -11.76
N LEU A 74 -16.13 14.09 -11.62
CA LEU A 74 -15.59 12.77 -11.33
C LEU A 74 -14.71 12.24 -12.47
N PHE A 75 -15.01 12.53 -13.73
CA PHE A 75 -14.36 11.90 -14.88
C PHE A 75 -13.57 12.87 -15.76
N TYR A 76 -12.50 12.35 -16.37
CA TYR A 76 -11.59 13.06 -17.27
C TYR A 76 -12.31 13.81 -18.42
N GLY A 77 -13.35 13.21 -19.01
CA GLY A 77 -14.04 13.76 -20.17
C GLY A 77 -14.71 15.13 -19.93
N TYR A 78 -14.95 15.50 -18.67
CA TYR A 78 -15.55 16.79 -18.29
C TYR A 78 -14.63 18.00 -18.56
N TYR A 79 -13.30 17.82 -18.47
CA TYR A 79 -12.36 18.93 -18.57
C TYR A 79 -12.13 19.31 -20.04
N ASN A 80 -12.21 20.61 -20.34
CA ASN A 80 -12.12 21.13 -21.70
C ASN A 80 -10.66 21.50 -22.08
N ASN A 81 -10.38 21.58 -23.38
CA ASN A 81 -9.07 21.96 -23.93
C ASN A 81 -8.84 23.48 -23.97
N THR A 82 -9.76 24.27 -23.41
CA THR A 82 -9.77 25.73 -23.50
C THR A 82 -8.87 26.36 -22.45
N MET A 83 -8.16 27.42 -22.85
CA MET A 83 -7.54 28.34 -21.91
C MET A 83 -8.64 29.19 -21.28
N VAL A 84 -8.68 29.21 -19.96
CA VAL A 84 -9.60 30.08 -19.24
C VAL A 84 -8.96 31.45 -19.11
N GLU A 85 -9.60 32.46 -19.69
CA GLU A 85 -9.17 33.85 -19.59
C GLU A 85 -10.04 34.58 -18.57
N GLY A 86 -9.46 34.91 -17.42
CA GLY A 86 -10.00 35.90 -16.51
C GLY A 86 -9.52 37.31 -16.89
N MET A 87 -10.09 38.34 -16.26
CA MET A 87 -9.80 39.76 -16.57
C MET A 87 -8.30 40.14 -16.60
N ASN A 88 -7.39 39.36 -15.98
CA ASN A 88 -5.93 39.55 -16.05
C ASN A 88 -5.10 38.23 -15.97
N PHE A 89 -5.72 37.04 -16.03
CA PHE A 89 -5.03 35.76 -15.83
C PHE A 89 -5.50 34.71 -16.83
N SER A 90 -4.56 34.11 -17.56
CA SER A 90 -4.82 32.95 -18.43
C SER A 90 -4.43 31.65 -17.72
N TYR A 91 -5.40 30.74 -17.58
CA TYR A 91 -5.21 29.44 -16.95
C TYR A 91 -5.32 28.33 -18.00
N ASN A 92 -4.20 27.68 -18.31
CA ASN A 92 -4.15 26.58 -19.26
C ASN A 92 -4.53 25.27 -18.54
N ILE A 93 -5.80 24.87 -18.66
CA ILE A 93 -6.35 23.66 -18.03
C ILE A 93 -5.54 22.40 -18.41
N PRO A 94 -5.24 22.13 -19.70
CA PRO A 94 -4.40 20.98 -20.08
C PRO A 94 -3.04 20.92 -19.40
N LEU A 95 -2.34 22.06 -19.32
CA LEU A 95 -1.02 22.12 -18.67
C LEU A 95 -1.14 21.94 -17.15
N ALA A 96 -2.13 22.58 -16.54
CA ALA A 96 -2.46 22.42 -15.14
C ALA A 96 -2.79 20.96 -14.80
N TYR A 97 -3.54 20.27 -15.65
CA TYR A 97 -3.89 18.86 -15.47
C TYR A 97 -2.66 17.95 -15.44
N LEU A 98 -1.78 18.09 -16.45
CA LEU A 98 -0.56 17.28 -16.56
C LEU A 98 0.43 17.57 -15.42
N SER A 99 0.63 18.86 -15.10
CA SER A 99 1.51 19.27 -14.00
C SER A 99 0.97 18.81 -12.65
N THR A 100 -0.34 18.90 -12.41
CA THR A 100 -0.99 18.39 -11.19
C THR A 100 -0.77 16.90 -11.03
N ALA A 101 -0.85 16.12 -12.11
CA ALA A 101 -0.57 14.68 -12.08
C ALA A 101 0.88 14.37 -11.68
N ALA A 102 1.85 15.13 -12.22
CA ALA A 102 3.25 15.00 -11.85
C ALA A 102 3.50 15.39 -10.37
N PHE A 103 2.95 16.53 -9.92
CA PHE A 103 3.04 16.97 -8.52
C PHE A 103 2.36 16.00 -7.57
N TYR A 104 1.24 15.40 -7.95
CA TYR A 104 0.55 14.37 -7.18
C TYR A 104 1.44 13.13 -6.95
N LEU A 105 2.07 12.59 -8.00
CA LEU A 105 2.96 11.45 -7.87
C LEU A 105 4.22 11.79 -7.06
N LEU A 106 4.81 12.98 -7.27
CA LEU A 106 5.95 13.45 -6.50
C LEU A 106 5.60 13.64 -5.02
N PHE A 107 4.46 14.25 -4.72
CA PHE A 107 3.95 14.41 -3.36
C PHE A 107 3.79 13.05 -2.67
N CYS A 108 3.18 12.07 -3.36
CA CYS A 108 3.06 10.71 -2.85
C CYS A 108 4.43 10.07 -2.57
N LEU A 109 5.39 10.22 -3.49
CA LEU A 109 6.75 9.71 -3.33
C LEU A 109 7.44 10.32 -2.10
N VAL A 110 7.38 11.63 -1.92
CA VAL A 110 7.99 12.33 -0.78
C VAL A 110 7.35 11.87 0.53
N CYS A 111 6.02 11.78 0.60
CA CYS A 111 5.33 11.30 1.80
C CYS A 111 5.70 9.85 2.16
N ILE A 112 5.82 8.96 1.17
CA ILE A 112 6.22 7.56 1.40
C ILE A 112 7.67 7.49 1.88
N ILE A 113 8.59 8.27 1.28
CA ILE A 113 9.99 8.30 1.73
C ILE A 113 10.07 8.85 3.15
N ALA A 114 9.33 9.90 3.49
CA ALA A 114 9.28 10.47 4.85
C ALA A 114 8.75 9.46 5.89
N MET A 115 7.72 8.68 5.52
CA MET A 115 7.25 7.57 6.37
C MET A 115 8.31 6.46 6.49
N GLY A 116 8.99 6.14 5.40
CA GLY A 116 10.03 5.12 5.36
C GLY A 116 11.26 5.50 6.20
N THR A 117 11.72 6.75 6.16
CA THR A 117 12.88 7.22 6.93
C THR A 117 12.59 7.25 8.42
N THR A 118 11.41 7.73 8.84
CA THR A 118 10.99 7.67 10.24
C THR A 118 10.90 6.23 10.74
N ALA A 119 10.34 5.31 9.93
CA ALA A 119 10.34 3.89 10.25
C ALA A 119 11.76 3.29 10.36
N ARG A 120 12.67 3.64 9.44
CA ARG A 120 14.07 3.17 9.48
C ARG A 120 14.83 3.66 10.70
N VAL A 121 14.65 4.91 11.12
CA VAL A 121 15.29 5.44 12.34
C VAL A 121 14.82 4.67 13.55
N VAL A 122 13.51 4.41 13.68
CA VAL A 122 12.95 3.61 14.78
C VAL A 122 13.47 2.16 14.75
N VAL A 123 13.63 1.56 13.56
CA VAL A 123 14.23 0.23 13.40
C VAL A 123 15.71 0.24 13.78
N ALA A 124 16.53 1.12 13.21
CA ALA A 124 17.97 1.17 13.46
C ALA A 124 18.31 1.44 14.94
N THR A 125 17.46 2.18 15.64
CA THR A 125 17.60 2.42 17.09
C THR A 125 17.16 1.21 17.93
N GLY A 126 16.24 0.38 17.40
CA GLY A 126 15.71 -0.81 18.07
C GLY A 126 16.34 -2.15 17.65
N ASP A 127 17.21 -2.16 16.64
CA ASP A 127 17.80 -3.33 15.98
C ASP A 127 19.33 -3.43 16.14
N SER A 128 19.92 -2.60 16.99
CA SER A 128 21.37 -2.58 17.25
C SER A 128 21.90 -3.76 18.10
N SER A 129 21.13 -4.84 18.25
CA SER A 129 21.54 -6.02 19.00
C SER A 129 20.80 -7.26 18.50
N GLU A 130 21.21 -7.80 17.35
CA GLU A 130 20.97 -9.21 17.07
C GLU A 130 21.60 -10.05 18.18
N GLY A 131 20.80 -10.89 18.83
CA GLY A 131 21.28 -12.02 19.64
C GLY A 131 21.68 -11.77 21.10
N ASN A 132 21.74 -10.52 21.58
CA ASN A 132 22.16 -10.29 22.97
C ASN A 132 20.96 -10.21 23.93
N TYR A 133 20.36 -11.37 24.24
CA TYR A 133 19.32 -11.50 25.26
C TYR A 133 19.71 -10.85 26.58
N SER A 134 21.01 -10.88 26.91
CA SER A 134 21.57 -10.20 28.09
C SER A 134 21.32 -8.69 28.05
N MET A 135 21.61 -8.04 26.92
CA MET A 135 21.36 -6.61 26.72
C MET A 135 19.88 -6.30 26.89
N LEU A 136 18.98 -7.11 26.31
CA LEU A 136 17.54 -6.89 26.44
C LEU A 136 17.05 -6.98 27.89
N VAL A 137 17.54 -7.95 28.66
CA VAL A 137 17.16 -8.13 30.07
C VAL A 137 17.75 -7.02 30.94
N PHE A 138 19.02 -6.66 30.75
CA PHE A 138 19.73 -5.72 31.61
C PHE A 138 19.50 -4.24 31.25
N THR A 139 19.28 -3.92 29.97
CA THR A 139 19.09 -2.52 29.51
C THR A 139 17.67 -2.25 29.01
N GLY A 140 16.80 -3.26 28.94
CA GLY A 140 15.42 -3.09 28.52
C GLY A 140 14.51 -2.49 29.60
N TRP A 141 14.95 -2.55 30.87
CA TRP A 141 14.21 -1.98 32.00
C TRP A 141 14.42 -0.47 32.10
N ASP A 142 13.32 0.27 32.28
CA ASP A 142 13.34 1.71 32.51
C ASP A 142 13.04 1.99 33.98
N PHE A 143 14.06 2.40 34.73
CA PHE A 143 13.97 2.67 36.16
C PHE A 143 13.20 3.98 36.49
N GLY A 144 12.87 4.80 35.48
CA GLY A 144 12.06 6.01 35.65
C GLY A 144 10.55 5.79 35.60
N SER A 145 10.08 4.55 35.39
CA SER A 145 8.66 4.23 35.26
C SER A 145 7.96 4.23 36.63
N ASN A 146 7.43 5.38 37.03
CA ASN A 146 6.60 5.50 38.23
C ASN A 146 5.13 5.13 37.94
N GLY A 147 4.70 3.96 38.43
CA GLY A 147 3.30 3.55 38.48
C GLY A 147 3.06 2.07 38.18
N ASN A 148 2.27 1.40 39.01
CA ASN A 148 1.98 -0.05 38.93
C ASN A 148 1.53 -0.53 37.53
N GLN A 149 0.79 0.31 36.81
CA GLN A 149 0.30 -0.04 35.47
C GLN A 149 1.40 0.03 34.40
N ALA A 150 2.28 1.03 34.44
CA ALA A 150 3.38 1.18 33.49
C ALA A 150 4.43 0.07 33.68
N THR A 151 4.74 -0.24 34.94
CA THR A 151 5.65 -1.33 35.32
C THR A 151 5.14 -2.68 34.83
N LYS A 152 3.85 -2.99 35.04
CA LYS A 152 3.24 -4.24 34.59
C LYS A 152 3.22 -4.36 33.07
N LEU A 153 2.95 -3.27 32.35
CA LEU A 153 3.01 -3.23 30.88
C LEU A 153 4.44 -3.44 30.36
N LYS A 154 5.44 -2.85 31.02
CA LYS A 154 6.85 -3.00 30.63
C LYS A 154 7.33 -4.44 30.84
N GLN A 155 6.97 -5.05 31.97
CA GLN A 155 7.26 -6.45 32.26
C GLN A 155 6.64 -7.38 31.21
N GLN A 156 5.35 -7.18 30.89
CA GLN A 156 4.68 -7.96 29.84
C GLN A 156 5.35 -7.78 28.47
N ASN A 157 5.74 -6.56 28.11
CA ASN A 157 6.41 -6.29 26.83
C ASN A 157 7.74 -7.06 26.70
N ILE A 158 8.56 -7.06 27.75
CA ILE A 158 9.83 -7.80 27.78
C ILE A 158 9.59 -9.32 27.71
N TYR A 159 8.63 -9.83 28.48
CA TYR A 159 8.25 -11.24 28.46
C TYR A 159 7.82 -11.70 27.06
N TYR A 160 6.87 -10.99 26.45
CA TYR A 160 6.40 -11.32 25.10
C TYR A 160 7.52 -11.24 24.06
N ARG A 161 8.40 -10.25 24.17
CA ARG A 161 9.54 -10.10 23.24
C ARG A 161 10.48 -11.31 23.31
N LEU A 162 10.84 -11.75 24.52
CA LEU A 162 11.69 -12.93 24.72
C LEU A 162 11.02 -14.22 24.25
N GLN A 163 9.72 -14.39 24.53
CA GLN A 163 8.96 -15.56 24.08
C GLN A 163 8.98 -15.66 22.54
N VAL A 164 8.76 -14.54 21.85
CA VAL A 164 8.69 -14.49 20.39
C VAL A 164 10.05 -14.78 19.77
N ASP A 165 11.13 -14.21 20.31
CA ASP A 165 12.49 -14.46 19.84
C ASP A 165 12.85 -15.96 20.01
N LEU A 166 12.46 -16.57 21.13
CA LEU A 166 12.68 -18.00 21.39
C LEU A 166 11.86 -18.89 20.44
N GLU A 167 10.59 -18.55 20.20
CA GLU A 167 9.73 -19.26 19.24
C GLU A 167 10.28 -19.17 17.81
N GLU A 168 10.80 -18.01 17.39
CA GLU A 168 11.42 -17.83 16.08
C GLU A 168 12.67 -18.70 15.91
N GLU A 169 13.53 -18.75 16.93
CA GLU A 169 14.72 -19.62 16.94
C GLU A 169 14.35 -21.11 16.91
N MET A 170 13.31 -21.52 17.65
CA MET A 170 12.79 -22.90 17.57
C MET A 170 12.29 -23.24 16.17
N ILE A 171 11.58 -22.32 15.51
CA ILE A 171 11.10 -22.50 14.13
C ILE A 171 12.29 -22.58 13.16
N LYS A 172 13.31 -21.72 13.31
CA LYS A 172 14.54 -21.78 12.49
C LYS A 172 15.23 -23.14 12.63
N LYS A 173 15.44 -23.61 13.87
CA LYS A 173 16.02 -24.94 14.13
C LYS A 173 15.20 -26.07 13.50
N LYS A 174 13.87 -26.02 13.63
CA LYS A 174 12.97 -27.00 13.01
C LYS A 174 13.06 -26.96 11.48
N SER A 175 13.18 -25.77 10.88
CA SER A 175 13.33 -25.61 9.44
C SER A 175 14.68 -26.13 8.91
N SER A 176 15.76 -25.98 9.69
CA SER A 176 17.07 -26.54 9.36
C SER A 176 17.10 -28.07 9.51
N ALA A 177 16.29 -28.63 10.41
CA ALA A 177 16.17 -30.06 10.66
C ALA A 177 15.25 -30.80 9.66
N LEU A 178 14.57 -30.09 8.75
CA LEU A 178 13.72 -30.70 7.72
C LEU A 178 14.54 -31.58 6.77
N THR A 179 14.08 -32.81 6.57
CA THR A 179 14.69 -33.77 5.64
C THR A 179 14.55 -33.30 4.18
N GLN A 180 15.49 -33.68 3.31
CA GLN A 180 15.46 -33.26 1.89
C GLN A 180 14.13 -33.61 1.18
N ARG A 181 13.55 -34.78 1.48
CA ARG A 181 12.25 -35.20 0.92
C ARG A 181 11.08 -34.28 1.35
N GLN A 182 11.12 -33.78 2.59
CA GLN A 182 10.12 -32.82 3.10
C GLN A 182 10.31 -31.44 2.45
N LYS A 183 11.55 -31.01 2.23
CA LYS A 183 11.84 -29.76 1.50
C LYS A 183 11.35 -29.84 0.06
N VAL A 184 11.59 -30.94 -0.65
CA VAL A 184 11.12 -31.13 -2.03
C VAL A 184 9.59 -31.14 -2.10
N CYS A 185 8.91 -31.85 -1.19
CA CYS A 185 7.45 -31.86 -1.09
C CYS A 185 6.87 -30.46 -0.79
N LEU A 186 7.54 -29.69 0.06
CA LEU A 186 7.15 -28.32 0.41
C LEU A 186 7.27 -27.38 -0.81
N TYR A 187 8.42 -27.40 -1.48
CA TYR A 187 8.64 -26.57 -2.68
C TYR A 187 7.71 -26.99 -3.81
N SER A 188 7.44 -28.28 -4.01
CA SER A 188 6.50 -28.73 -5.03
C SER A 188 5.07 -28.28 -4.72
N ALA A 189 4.61 -28.35 -3.46
CA ALA A 189 3.30 -27.84 -3.06
C ALA A 189 3.14 -26.33 -3.35
N ARG A 190 4.20 -25.54 -3.12
CA ARG A 190 4.19 -24.09 -3.43
C ARG A 190 4.15 -23.81 -4.93
N VAL A 191 4.91 -24.56 -5.72
CA VAL A 191 4.86 -24.45 -7.18
C VAL A 191 3.46 -24.81 -7.69
N VAL A 192 2.87 -25.89 -7.20
CA VAL A 192 1.50 -26.29 -7.55
C VAL A 192 0.51 -25.18 -7.20
N LEU A 193 0.60 -24.59 -6.00
CA LEU A 193 -0.30 -23.51 -5.60
C LEU A 193 -0.13 -22.25 -6.46
N PHE A 194 1.12 -21.89 -6.77
CA PHE A 194 1.42 -20.78 -7.65
C PHE A 194 0.86 -21.02 -9.06
N THR A 195 1.00 -22.24 -9.59
CA THR A 195 0.43 -22.61 -10.89
C THR A 195 -1.11 -22.63 -10.87
N LEU A 196 -1.73 -23.09 -9.78
CA LEU A 196 -3.18 -23.09 -9.60
C LEU A 196 -3.73 -21.66 -9.58
N THR A 197 -3.09 -20.77 -8.82
CA THR A 197 -3.49 -19.36 -8.72
C THR A 197 -3.28 -18.61 -10.04
N LEU A 198 -2.17 -18.85 -10.74
CA LEU A 198 -1.94 -18.32 -12.08
C LEU A 198 -2.97 -18.86 -13.09
N GLY A 199 -3.33 -20.14 -12.98
CA GLY A 199 -4.37 -20.78 -13.78
C GLY A 199 -5.76 -20.18 -13.54
N PHE A 200 -6.14 -19.91 -12.29
CA PHE A 200 -7.40 -19.22 -11.96
C PHE A 200 -7.43 -17.80 -12.53
N ILE A 201 -6.32 -17.07 -12.49
CA ILE A 201 -6.22 -15.73 -13.07
C ILE A 201 -6.30 -15.81 -14.60
N GLY A 202 -5.58 -16.75 -15.23
CA GLY A 202 -5.67 -16.98 -16.67
C GLY A 202 -7.09 -17.36 -17.11
N ALA A 203 -7.76 -18.26 -16.40
CA ALA A 203 -9.14 -18.66 -16.68
C ALA A 203 -10.13 -17.50 -16.48
N ALA A 204 -9.94 -16.68 -15.44
CA ALA A 204 -10.71 -15.46 -15.22
C ALA A 204 -10.56 -14.49 -16.39
N LEU A 205 -9.33 -14.25 -16.86
CA LEU A 205 -9.04 -13.36 -17.98
C LEU A 205 -9.60 -13.88 -19.30
N THR A 206 -9.48 -15.18 -19.57
CA THR A 206 -10.09 -15.81 -20.75
C THR A 206 -11.62 -15.76 -20.67
N GLY A 207 -12.20 -15.98 -19.48
CA GLY A 207 -13.62 -15.83 -19.24
C GLY A 207 -14.12 -14.40 -19.47
N ILE A 208 -13.34 -13.40 -19.07
CA ILE A 208 -13.60 -11.99 -19.36
C ILE A 208 -13.58 -11.76 -20.88
N PHE A 209 -12.55 -12.23 -21.59
CA PHE A 209 -12.44 -12.07 -23.03
C PHE A 209 -13.66 -12.66 -23.78
N PHE A 210 -14.10 -13.86 -23.41
CA PHE A 210 -15.30 -14.47 -24.01
C PHE A 210 -16.60 -13.77 -23.60
N ALA A 211 -16.77 -13.42 -22.32
CA ALA A 211 -17.97 -12.76 -21.81
C ALA A 211 -18.19 -11.39 -22.46
N THR A 212 -17.09 -10.67 -22.69
CA THR A 212 -17.09 -9.36 -23.33
C THR A 212 -17.43 -9.43 -24.82
N ASN A 213 -17.05 -10.50 -25.52
CA ASN A 213 -17.37 -10.68 -26.94
C ASN A 213 -18.81 -11.19 -27.18
N PHE A 214 -19.43 -11.86 -26.20
CA PHE A 214 -20.68 -12.60 -26.40
C PHE A 214 -21.95 -12.00 -25.77
N SER A 215 -21.88 -10.92 -24.99
CA SER A 215 -23.07 -10.50 -24.24
C SER A 215 -23.38 -9.00 -24.22
N GLN A 216 -24.60 -8.68 -24.66
CA GLN A 216 -25.27 -7.39 -24.46
C GLN A 216 -26.05 -7.43 -23.13
N GLY A 217 -25.44 -6.99 -22.03
CA GLY A 217 -26.14 -6.88 -20.75
C GLY A 217 -25.37 -6.19 -19.61
N LEU A 218 -26.08 -5.47 -18.75
CA LEU A 218 -25.53 -4.65 -17.65
C LEU A 218 -24.65 -5.45 -16.66
N LEU A 219 -24.98 -6.73 -16.44
CA LEU A 219 -24.25 -7.62 -15.54
C LEU A 219 -22.84 -7.98 -16.04
N TYR A 220 -22.66 -8.03 -17.36
CA TYR A 220 -21.39 -8.38 -17.99
C TYR A 220 -20.36 -7.26 -17.91
N GLU A 221 -20.82 -6.01 -17.78
CA GLU A 221 -19.96 -4.84 -17.63
C GLU A 221 -19.23 -4.79 -16.27
N TYR A 222 -19.79 -5.45 -15.25
CA TYR A 222 -19.19 -5.53 -13.91
C TYR A 222 -18.47 -6.85 -13.64
N LEU A 223 -18.64 -7.84 -14.51
CA LEU A 223 -18.09 -9.18 -14.35
C LEU A 223 -16.55 -9.21 -14.21
N PRO A 224 -15.76 -8.45 -14.99
CA PRO A 224 -14.31 -8.42 -14.82
C PRO A 224 -13.90 -7.93 -13.44
N SER A 225 -14.55 -6.87 -12.95
CA SER A 225 -14.32 -6.34 -11.59
C SER A 225 -14.69 -7.38 -10.53
N ILE A 226 -15.84 -8.04 -10.65
CA ILE A 226 -16.30 -9.07 -9.69
C ILE A 226 -15.33 -10.25 -9.65
N VAL A 227 -14.90 -10.76 -10.81
CA VAL A 227 -14.00 -11.92 -10.89
C VAL A 227 -12.62 -11.57 -10.35
N ILE A 228 -12.07 -10.40 -10.70
CA ILE A 228 -10.76 -9.96 -10.19
C ILE A 228 -10.80 -9.76 -8.68
N THR A 229 -11.81 -9.07 -8.15
CA THR A 229 -11.95 -8.88 -6.70
C THR A 229 -12.17 -10.20 -5.97
N GLY A 230 -12.95 -11.12 -6.55
CA GLY A 230 -13.17 -12.48 -6.02
C GLY A 230 -11.89 -13.32 -5.99
N ALA A 231 -11.13 -13.34 -7.08
CA ALA A 231 -9.83 -14.04 -7.14
C ALA A 231 -8.84 -13.46 -6.12
N ASN A 232 -8.79 -12.14 -5.99
CA ASN A 232 -7.96 -11.46 -5.00
C ASN A 232 -8.33 -11.87 -3.56
N PHE A 233 -9.59 -12.23 -3.29
CA PHE A 233 -10.04 -12.71 -1.98
C PHE A 233 -9.76 -14.20 -1.74
N ILE A 234 -10.00 -15.05 -2.74
CA ILE A 234 -9.85 -16.52 -2.62
C ILE A 234 -8.38 -16.90 -2.41
N VAL A 235 -7.44 -16.21 -3.06
CA VAL A 235 -6.00 -16.54 -3.00
C VAL A 235 -5.45 -16.54 -1.56
N PRO A 236 -5.64 -15.48 -0.74
CA PRO A 236 -5.25 -15.52 0.68
C PRO A 236 -5.98 -16.58 1.50
N LEU A 237 -7.25 -16.85 1.22
CA LEU A 237 -8.02 -17.85 1.96
C LEU A 237 -7.43 -19.24 1.76
N LEU A 238 -7.02 -19.57 0.53
CA LEU A 238 -6.31 -20.81 0.23
C LEU A 238 -4.94 -20.86 0.93
N ASN A 239 -4.20 -19.75 0.96
CA ASN A 239 -2.91 -19.68 1.66
C ASN A 239 -3.06 -19.89 3.18
N ASP A 240 -4.11 -19.37 3.80
CA ASP A 240 -4.36 -19.51 5.24
C ASP A 240 -4.71 -20.94 5.65
N GLN A 241 -5.38 -21.71 4.77
CA GLN A 241 -5.64 -23.13 5.02
C GLN A 241 -4.36 -23.98 5.02
N ILE A 242 -3.30 -23.49 4.36
CA ILE A 242 -2.01 -24.19 4.23
C ILE A 242 -1.05 -23.78 5.35
N ALA A 243 -1.20 -22.58 5.90
CA ALA A 243 -0.41 -22.08 7.02
C ALA A 243 -0.23 -23.06 8.22
N PRO A 244 -1.26 -23.81 8.68
CA PRO A 244 -1.08 -24.79 9.75
C PRO A 244 -0.26 -26.02 9.33
N PHE A 245 -0.27 -26.39 8.05
CA PHE A 245 0.53 -27.50 7.52
C PHE A 245 2.02 -27.15 7.35
N GLU A 246 2.36 -25.88 7.13
CA GLU A 246 3.72 -25.47 6.74
C GLU A 246 4.60 -24.87 7.85
N GLN A 247 4.09 -24.64 9.08
CA GLN A 247 4.84 -24.05 10.20
C GLN A 247 5.86 -22.97 9.77
N TYR A 248 5.37 -21.96 9.07
CA TYR A 248 6.18 -20.91 8.47
C TYR A 248 7.03 -20.12 9.47
N SER A 249 8.24 -19.73 9.03
CA SER A 249 8.96 -18.59 9.61
C SER A 249 8.33 -17.27 9.11
N PRO A 250 8.29 -16.20 9.94
CA PRO A 250 7.63 -14.95 9.62
C PRO A 250 8.10 -14.33 8.29
N SER A 251 9.39 -14.48 7.97
CA SER A 251 10.02 -13.97 6.75
C SER A 251 9.51 -14.65 5.47
N VAL A 252 9.16 -15.94 5.53
CA VAL A 252 8.64 -16.68 4.36
C VAL A 252 7.17 -16.33 4.11
N THR A 253 6.37 -16.14 5.16
CA THR A 253 4.99 -15.63 5.02
C THR A 253 4.98 -14.24 4.39
N VAL A 254 5.95 -13.39 4.74
CA VAL A 254 6.15 -12.06 4.15
C VAL A 254 6.51 -12.14 2.68
N VAL A 255 7.42 -13.04 2.27
CA VAL A 255 7.79 -13.24 0.85
C VAL A 255 6.64 -13.84 0.04
N LEU A 256 5.85 -14.76 0.60
CA LEU A 256 4.66 -15.30 -0.07
C LEU A 256 3.54 -14.27 -0.18
N ALA A 257 3.36 -13.44 0.85
CA ALA A 257 2.49 -12.28 0.76
C ALA A 257 2.99 -11.30 -0.33
N LEU A 258 4.30 -11.07 -0.43
CA LEU A 258 4.94 -10.27 -1.47
C LEU A 258 4.67 -10.84 -2.87
N LEU A 259 4.79 -12.16 -3.05
CA LEU A 259 4.49 -12.85 -4.30
C LEU A 259 3.00 -12.75 -4.66
N ALA A 260 2.11 -12.88 -3.68
CA ALA A 260 0.68 -12.63 -3.87
C ALA A 260 0.40 -11.17 -4.24
N VAL A 261 1.15 -10.20 -3.70
CA VAL A 261 1.07 -8.78 -4.12
C VAL A 261 1.41 -8.63 -5.59
N VAL A 262 2.54 -9.18 -6.02
CA VAL A 262 2.96 -9.14 -7.42
C VAL A 262 1.90 -9.76 -8.31
N LEU A 263 1.30 -10.89 -7.90
CA LEU A 263 0.24 -11.56 -8.65
C LEU A 263 -1.02 -10.69 -8.81
N ARG A 264 -1.45 -10.00 -7.74
CA ARG A 264 -2.59 -9.05 -7.81
C ARG A 264 -2.28 -7.83 -8.67
N LEU A 265 -1.06 -7.31 -8.60
CA LEU A 265 -0.62 -6.18 -9.41
C LEU A 265 -0.48 -6.57 -10.89
N VAL A 266 -0.04 -7.80 -11.19
CA VAL A 266 -0.02 -8.37 -12.54
C VAL A 266 -1.45 -8.49 -13.08
N SER A 267 -2.43 -8.88 -12.26
CA SER A 267 -3.84 -8.91 -12.70
C SER A 267 -4.37 -7.52 -13.09
N LEU A 268 -3.91 -6.45 -12.42
CA LEU A 268 -4.24 -5.06 -12.75
C LEU A 268 -3.58 -4.62 -14.06
N VAL A 269 -2.32 -4.99 -14.28
CA VAL A 269 -1.61 -4.71 -15.54
C VAL A 269 -2.25 -5.44 -16.71
N ILE A 270 -2.63 -6.71 -16.54
CA ILE A 270 -3.30 -7.47 -17.59
C ILE A 270 -4.70 -6.89 -17.85
N LEU A 271 -5.45 -6.50 -16.82
CA LEU A 271 -6.73 -5.82 -17.01
C LEU A 271 -6.57 -4.56 -17.87
N LEU A 272 -5.62 -3.68 -17.52
CA LEU A 272 -5.33 -2.47 -18.29
C LEU A 272 -4.97 -2.78 -19.74
N TYR A 273 -4.15 -3.82 -19.98
CA TYR A 273 -3.78 -4.27 -21.32
C TYR A 273 -4.96 -4.84 -22.11
N THR A 274 -5.83 -5.63 -21.46
CA THR A 274 -7.04 -6.18 -22.11
C THR A 274 -8.05 -5.09 -22.45
N LEU A 275 -8.24 -4.12 -21.54
CA LEU A 275 -9.07 -2.94 -21.79
C LEU A 275 -8.51 -2.13 -22.96
N TRP A 276 -7.19 -1.94 -22.98
CA TRP A 276 -6.47 -1.21 -24.02
C TRP A 276 -6.76 -1.77 -25.43
N ARG A 277 -6.67 -3.08 -25.59
CA ARG A 277 -6.90 -3.75 -26.89
C ARG A 277 -8.35 -3.67 -27.35
N GLN A 278 -9.29 -3.59 -26.42
CA GLN A 278 -10.71 -3.47 -26.74
C GLN A 278 -11.11 -2.04 -27.11
N ILE A 279 -10.37 -1.04 -26.64
CA ILE A 279 -10.71 0.37 -26.85
C ILE A 279 -9.96 0.97 -28.07
N THR A 280 -8.84 0.38 -28.48
CA THR A 280 -8.16 0.73 -29.74
C THR A 280 -8.87 0.01 -30.89
N CYS A 281 -10.05 0.48 -31.30
CA CYS A 281 -10.83 -0.10 -32.41
C CYS A 281 -9.99 -0.13 -33.70
N ASP A 282 -9.75 -1.31 -34.26
CA ASP A 282 -8.93 -1.48 -35.47
C ASP A 282 -9.74 -1.39 -36.79
N GLU A 283 -11.08 -1.31 -36.77
CA GLU A 283 -11.85 -1.58 -38.01
C GLU A 283 -12.86 -0.56 -38.54
N THR A 284 -13.27 0.53 -37.86
CA THR A 284 -13.96 1.65 -38.57
C THR A 284 -13.84 3.00 -37.84
N PRO A 285 -13.53 4.10 -38.56
CA PRO A 285 -13.30 5.43 -37.96
C PRO A 285 -14.57 6.16 -37.47
N ASP A 286 -15.76 5.80 -37.96
CA ASP A 286 -16.96 6.63 -37.78
C ASP A 286 -17.70 6.41 -36.44
N GLU A 287 -17.60 5.22 -35.82
CA GLU A 287 -18.19 4.95 -34.50
C GLU A 287 -17.22 5.26 -33.33
N CYS A 288 -15.91 5.24 -33.61
CA CYS A 288 -14.88 5.48 -32.58
C CYS A 288 -14.65 6.98 -32.30
N ALA A 289 -15.04 7.87 -33.23
CA ALA A 289 -14.91 9.32 -33.08
C ALA A 289 -15.71 9.93 -31.91
N LEU A 290 -16.72 9.22 -31.40
CA LEU A 290 -17.55 9.64 -30.27
C LEU A 290 -17.11 9.05 -28.91
N CYS A 291 -16.18 8.09 -28.90
CA CYS A 291 -15.83 7.31 -27.72
C CYS A 291 -14.61 7.87 -26.96
N CYS A 292 -14.77 8.06 -25.66
CA CYS A 292 -13.75 8.58 -24.75
C CYS A 292 -13.07 7.46 -23.96
N TRP A 293 -11.94 6.96 -24.44
CA TRP A 293 -11.23 5.85 -23.80
C TRP A 293 -10.70 6.20 -22.41
N GLU A 294 -10.25 7.44 -22.21
CA GLU A 294 -9.70 7.92 -20.95
C GLU A 294 -10.76 7.88 -19.84
N THR A 295 -11.98 8.32 -20.16
CA THR A 295 -13.10 8.23 -19.22
C THR A 295 -13.47 6.78 -18.95
N ARG A 296 -13.39 5.89 -19.95
CA ARG A 296 -13.64 4.46 -19.75
C ARG A 296 -12.65 3.84 -18.76
N VAL A 297 -11.36 4.15 -18.88
CA VAL A 297 -10.34 3.70 -17.91
C VAL A 297 -10.67 4.24 -16.50
N GLY A 298 -11.06 5.51 -16.40
CA GLY A 298 -11.49 6.12 -15.12
C GLY A 298 -12.70 5.42 -14.50
N GLN A 299 -13.69 5.03 -15.32
CA GLN A 299 -14.87 4.28 -14.88
C GLN A 299 -14.49 2.91 -14.32
N GLU A 300 -13.59 2.17 -14.98
CA GLU A 300 -13.15 0.86 -14.49
C GLU A 300 -12.38 0.97 -13.17
N MET A 301 -11.48 1.95 -13.03
CA MET A 301 -10.78 2.19 -11.76
C MET A 301 -11.76 2.57 -10.64
N TYR A 302 -12.76 3.41 -10.94
CA TYR A 302 -13.84 3.73 -10.01
C TYR A 302 -14.62 2.48 -9.58
N LYS A 303 -15.08 1.66 -10.53
CA LYS A 303 -15.79 0.40 -10.25
C LYS A 303 -14.95 -0.51 -9.35
N LEU A 304 -13.67 -0.73 -9.67
CA LEU A 304 -12.77 -1.55 -8.85
C LEU A 304 -12.67 -1.04 -7.41
N THR A 305 -12.54 0.28 -7.20
CA THR A 305 -12.45 0.83 -5.84
C THR A 305 -13.73 0.63 -5.03
N LEU A 306 -14.89 0.75 -5.68
CA LEU A 306 -16.21 0.55 -5.09
C LEU A 306 -16.48 -0.92 -4.78
N PHE A 307 -16.23 -1.82 -5.73
CA PHE A 307 -16.37 -3.26 -5.53
C PHE A 307 -15.44 -3.76 -4.43
N ASP A 308 -14.21 -3.26 -4.34
CA ASP A 308 -13.32 -3.61 -3.24
C ASP A 308 -13.91 -3.18 -1.88
N LEU A 309 -14.52 -1.99 -1.77
CA LEU A 309 -15.23 -1.59 -0.55
C LEU A 309 -16.41 -2.52 -0.24
N ILE A 310 -17.26 -2.81 -1.23
CA ILE A 310 -18.43 -3.69 -1.07
C ILE A 310 -17.99 -5.09 -0.62
N VAL A 311 -16.97 -5.66 -1.26
CA VAL A 311 -16.46 -6.99 -0.90
C VAL A 311 -15.87 -6.98 0.51
N ASN A 312 -15.12 -5.96 0.90
CA ASN A 312 -14.60 -5.88 2.28
C ASN A 312 -15.74 -5.82 3.33
N ILE A 313 -16.83 -5.08 3.05
CA ILE A 313 -18.01 -5.03 3.92
C ILE A 313 -18.77 -6.36 3.88
N ALA A 314 -18.94 -6.98 2.71
CA ALA A 314 -19.62 -8.26 2.56
C ALA A 314 -18.88 -9.37 3.30
N VAL A 315 -17.54 -9.41 3.23
CA VAL A 315 -16.72 -10.36 3.98
C VAL A 315 -16.89 -10.19 5.48
N LEU A 316 -16.93 -8.95 5.98
CA LEU A 316 -17.24 -8.68 7.39
C LEU A 316 -18.59 -9.30 7.78
N MET A 317 -19.63 -9.02 7.00
CA MET A 317 -21.02 -9.36 7.32
C MET A 317 -21.34 -10.84 7.10
N LEU A 318 -20.82 -11.46 6.03
CA LEU A 318 -21.17 -12.80 5.60
C LEU A 318 -20.15 -13.86 6.02
N VAL A 319 -18.91 -13.49 6.32
CA VAL A 319 -17.83 -14.43 6.67
C VAL A 319 -17.35 -14.21 8.09
N GLU A 320 -16.86 -13.01 8.43
CA GLU A 320 -16.21 -12.76 9.72
C GLU A 320 -17.22 -12.83 10.88
N PHE A 321 -18.39 -12.20 10.74
CA PHE A 321 -19.41 -12.17 11.80
C PHE A 321 -20.12 -13.53 11.97
N PRO A 322 -20.56 -14.23 10.92
CA PRO A 322 -21.20 -15.55 11.07
C PRO A 322 -20.22 -16.60 11.59
N ARG A 323 -18.94 -16.56 11.16
CA ARG A 323 -17.90 -17.45 11.71
C ARG A 323 -17.79 -17.32 13.23
N ARG A 324 -17.83 -16.08 13.76
CA ARG A 324 -17.84 -15.86 15.20
C ARG A 324 -19.07 -16.49 15.85
N MET A 325 -20.25 -16.22 15.30
CA MET A 325 -21.52 -16.73 15.85
C MET A 325 -21.55 -18.27 15.89
N ILE A 326 -21.07 -18.93 14.84
CA ILE A 326 -20.98 -20.40 14.76
C ILE A 326 -20.01 -20.95 15.81
N VAL A 327 -18.82 -20.34 15.97
CA VAL A 327 -17.81 -20.81 16.93
C VAL A 327 -18.26 -20.59 18.38
N ASP A 328 -19.00 -19.51 18.65
CA ASP A 328 -19.48 -19.18 19.99
C ASP A 328 -20.73 -19.99 20.40
N ASN A 329 -21.62 -20.31 19.45
CA ASN A 329 -22.85 -21.06 19.76
C ASN A 329 -22.72 -22.58 19.63
N TRP A 330 -21.88 -23.11 18.73
CA TRP A 330 -21.84 -24.55 18.44
C TRP A 330 -20.51 -25.15 18.89
N HIS A 331 -20.54 -26.09 19.83
CA HIS A 331 -19.36 -26.80 20.35
C HIS A 331 -19.21 -28.19 19.70
N ASN A 332 -18.80 -28.23 18.43
CA ASN A 332 -18.45 -29.46 17.71
C ASN A 332 -16.94 -29.50 17.43
N LYS A 333 -16.36 -30.70 17.20
CA LYS A 333 -14.95 -30.83 16.78
C LYS A 333 -14.63 -30.02 15.52
N LEU A 334 -15.61 -29.88 14.62
CA LEU A 334 -15.53 -29.09 13.39
C LEU A 334 -15.47 -27.58 13.68
N THR A 335 -16.22 -27.07 14.66
CA THR A 335 -16.17 -25.65 15.04
C THR A 335 -14.90 -25.31 15.84
N GLN A 336 -14.37 -26.27 16.60
CA GLN A 336 -13.03 -26.16 17.21
C GLN A 336 -11.91 -26.15 16.17
N TRP A 337 -12.05 -26.92 15.08
CA TRP A 337 -11.08 -26.92 13.97
C TRP A 337 -11.11 -25.61 13.18
N VAL A 338 -12.30 -25.07 12.87
CA VAL A 338 -12.43 -23.77 12.19
C VAL A 338 -11.91 -22.64 13.09
N GLY A 339 -12.23 -22.64 14.38
CA GLY A 339 -11.73 -21.68 15.37
C GLY A 339 -12.08 -20.21 15.08
N ARG A 340 -11.82 -19.33 16.06
CA ARG A 340 -11.97 -17.88 15.89
C ARG A 340 -10.92 -17.33 14.92
N GLN A 341 -11.32 -16.35 14.11
CA GLN A 341 -10.47 -15.66 13.13
C GLN A 341 -9.26 -15.00 13.82
N GLU A 342 -8.07 -15.13 13.23
CA GLU A 342 -6.88 -14.38 13.61
C GLU A 342 -6.72 -13.12 12.74
N PHE A 343 -6.30 -12.02 13.33
CA PHE A 343 -6.02 -10.80 12.57
C PHE A 343 -4.62 -10.85 11.97
N VAL A 344 -4.53 -11.37 10.75
CA VAL A 344 -3.25 -11.48 10.03
C VAL A 344 -2.91 -10.14 9.35
N VAL A 345 -1.92 -9.44 9.91
CA VAL A 345 -1.53 -8.08 9.48
C VAL A 345 -1.08 -8.01 8.00
N PRO A 346 -0.18 -8.88 7.50
CA PRO A 346 0.33 -8.78 6.12
C PRO A 346 -0.75 -8.79 5.03
N TYR A 347 -1.77 -9.64 5.14
CA TYR A 347 -2.84 -9.72 4.13
C TYR A 347 -3.74 -8.47 4.13
N ASN A 348 -4.04 -7.94 5.32
CA ASN A 348 -4.83 -6.71 5.43
C ASN A 348 -4.04 -5.52 4.88
N VAL A 349 -2.73 -5.41 5.14
CA VAL A 349 -1.88 -4.36 4.55
C VAL A 349 -1.84 -4.48 3.03
N LEU A 350 -1.73 -5.71 2.51
CA LEU A 350 -1.72 -5.94 1.08
C LEU A 350 -3.02 -5.45 0.41
N GLY A 351 -4.19 -5.71 1.00
CA GLY A 351 -5.45 -5.13 0.51
C GLY A 351 -5.41 -3.60 0.42
N LEU A 352 -4.81 -2.93 1.41
CA LEU A 352 -4.65 -1.48 1.43
C LEU A 352 -3.72 -0.98 0.31
N VAL A 353 -2.57 -1.63 0.10
CA VAL A 353 -1.63 -1.29 -0.98
C VAL A 353 -2.30 -1.43 -2.33
N TYR A 354 -2.97 -2.56 -2.60
CA TYR A 354 -3.69 -2.77 -3.85
C TYR A 354 -4.72 -1.66 -4.11
N GLY A 355 -5.55 -1.35 -3.10
CA GLY A 355 -6.52 -0.26 -3.21
C GLY A 355 -5.85 1.09 -3.50
N GLN A 356 -4.70 1.37 -2.88
CA GLN A 356 -3.93 2.58 -3.15
C GLN A 356 -3.36 2.62 -4.57
N THR A 357 -2.87 1.49 -5.10
CA THR A 357 -2.33 1.43 -6.47
C THR A 357 -3.39 1.70 -7.52
N VAL A 358 -4.60 1.15 -7.36
CA VAL A 358 -5.75 1.45 -8.23
C VAL A 358 -6.04 2.95 -8.24
N VAL A 359 -5.94 3.60 -7.07
CA VAL A 359 -6.22 5.03 -6.93
C VAL A 359 -5.14 5.88 -7.58
N TRP A 360 -3.86 5.53 -7.42
CA TRP A 360 -2.76 6.25 -8.10
C TRP A 360 -2.87 6.14 -9.62
N THR A 361 -3.19 4.95 -10.14
CA THR A 361 -3.41 4.75 -11.58
C THR A 361 -4.66 5.47 -12.07
N GLY A 362 -5.74 5.46 -11.28
CA GLY A 362 -7.02 6.04 -11.66
C GLY A 362 -7.13 7.56 -11.44
N ALA A 363 -6.33 8.17 -10.57
CA ALA A 363 -6.48 9.58 -10.19
C ALA A 363 -6.33 10.55 -11.39
N PHE A 364 -5.54 10.18 -12.40
CA PHE A 364 -5.43 10.97 -13.63
C PHE A 364 -6.67 10.88 -14.51
N PHE A 365 -7.39 9.77 -14.51
CA PHE A 365 -8.61 9.60 -15.32
C PHE A 365 -9.89 9.95 -14.53
N CYS A 366 -9.80 9.89 -13.21
CA CYS A 366 -10.86 10.15 -12.25
C CYS A 366 -10.32 11.04 -11.11
N PRO A 367 -10.31 12.38 -11.26
CA PRO A 367 -9.72 13.30 -10.28
C PRO A 367 -10.30 13.23 -8.87
N LEU A 368 -11.55 12.77 -8.72
CA LEU A 368 -12.22 12.63 -7.42
C LEU A 368 -11.92 11.29 -6.73
N LEU A 369 -11.19 10.38 -7.38
CA LEU A 369 -10.90 9.04 -6.86
C LEU A 369 -10.16 9.07 -5.50
N PRO A 370 -9.19 9.97 -5.25
CA PRO A 370 -8.55 10.08 -3.94
C PRO A 370 -9.52 10.49 -2.81
N LEU A 371 -10.56 11.29 -3.12
CA LEU A 371 -11.59 11.63 -2.14
C LEU A 371 -12.43 10.41 -1.78
N ILE A 372 -12.89 9.67 -2.79
CA ILE A 372 -13.63 8.41 -2.60
C ILE A 372 -12.80 7.41 -1.79
N ASN A 373 -11.51 7.31 -2.09
CA ASN A 373 -10.59 6.45 -1.36
C ASN A 373 -10.37 6.90 0.09
N THR A 374 -10.38 8.21 0.35
CA THR A 374 -10.34 8.75 1.72
C THR A 374 -11.53 8.25 2.54
N PHE A 375 -12.75 8.36 2.00
CA PHE A 375 -13.95 7.83 2.66
C PHE A 375 -13.89 6.31 2.84
N LYS A 376 -13.45 5.58 1.80
CA LYS A 376 -13.23 4.14 1.87
C LYS A 376 -12.28 3.75 3.00
N PHE A 377 -11.13 4.40 3.14
CA PHE A 377 -10.18 4.09 4.20
C PHE A 377 -10.68 4.48 5.60
N ILE A 378 -11.50 5.53 5.72
CA ILE A 378 -12.18 5.85 6.98
C ILE A 378 -13.16 4.72 7.36
N ILE A 379 -13.99 4.27 6.42
CA ILE A 379 -14.92 3.14 6.65
C ILE A 379 -14.15 1.87 7.02
N LEU A 380 -13.08 1.55 6.29
CA LEU A 380 -12.22 0.40 6.57
C LEU A 380 -11.54 0.52 7.94
N PHE A 381 -11.14 1.71 8.36
CA PHE A 381 -10.53 1.94 9.68
C PHE A 381 -11.49 1.54 10.80
N TYR A 382 -12.74 2.03 10.75
CA TYR A 382 -13.73 1.69 11.77
C TYR A 382 -14.15 0.22 11.68
N THR A 383 -14.37 -0.29 10.47
CA THR A 383 -14.76 -1.68 10.25
C THR A 383 -13.72 -2.65 10.80
N LYS A 384 -12.45 -2.50 10.42
CA LYS A 384 -11.37 -3.38 10.87
C LYS A 384 -11.07 -3.21 12.35
N ARG A 385 -11.29 -2.01 12.92
CA ARG A 385 -11.22 -1.80 14.37
C ARG A 385 -12.30 -2.60 15.09
N ILE A 386 -13.54 -2.60 14.59
CA ILE A 386 -14.64 -3.38 15.17
C ILE A 386 -14.33 -4.88 15.03
N THR A 387 -13.90 -5.35 13.85
CA THR A 387 -13.48 -6.75 13.62
C THR A 387 -12.42 -7.18 14.63
N LEU A 388 -11.38 -6.38 14.84
CA LEU A 388 -10.29 -6.72 15.75
C LEU A 388 -10.78 -6.94 17.18
N PHE A 389 -11.59 -6.02 17.71
CA PHE A 389 -12.03 -6.09 19.11
C PHE A 389 -13.19 -7.05 19.34
N SER A 390 -14.00 -7.32 18.31
CA SER A 390 -15.23 -8.09 18.44
C SER A 390 -15.09 -9.51 17.91
N ASN A 391 -14.43 -9.71 16.76
CA ASN A 391 -14.43 -10.98 16.04
C ASN A 391 -13.10 -11.74 16.14
N CYS A 392 -11.98 -11.04 16.33
CA CYS A 392 -10.66 -11.66 16.32
C CYS A 392 -10.19 -12.12 17.70
N ARG A 393 -9.49 -13.26 17.73
CA ARG A 393 -8.63 -13.63 18.85
C ARG A 393 -7.26 -12.95 18.70
N PRO A 394 -6.53 -12.67 19.80
CA PRO A 394 -5.15 -12.20 19.72
C PRO A 394 -4.31 -13.19 18.91
N ALA A 395 -3.48 -12.67 18.00
CA ALA A 395 -2.63 -13.50 17.15
C ALA A 395 -1.61 -14.26 18.02
N VAL A 396 -1.50 -15.57 17.81
CA VAL A 396 -0.55 -16.42 18.56
C VAL A 396 0.89 -16.09 18.17
N LYS A 397 1.11 -15.66 16.92
CA LYS A 397 2.42 -15.19 16.42
C LYS A 397 2.41 -13.66 16.33
N THR A 398 3.15 -12.98 17.20
CA THR A 398 3.26 -11.52 17.11
C THR A 398 4.33 -11.13 16.10
N PHE A 399 3.93 -10.40 15.06
CA PHE A 399 4.86 -9.85 14.08
C PHE A 399 5.60 -8.63 14.66
N ARG A 400 6.92 -8.54 14.46
CA ARG A 400 7.76 -7.47 15.02
C ARG A 400 7.36 -6.10 14.45
N SER A 401 6.82 -5.24 15.30
CA SER A 401 6.27 -3.92 14.96
C SER A 401 7.22 -3.00 14.18
N THR A 402 8.51 -3.04 14.53
CA THR A 402 9.55 -2.17 13.95
C THR A 402 9.87 -2.54 12.51
N THR A 403 10.14 -3.82 12.23
CA THR A 403 10.45 -4.32 10.87
C THR A 403 9.25 -4.18 9.92
N SER A 404 8.04 -4.22 10.47
CA SER A 404 6.77 -4.09 9.73
C SER A 404 6.63 -2.77 8.97
N SER A 405 6.92 -1.64 9.62
CA SER A 405 6.65 -0.32 9.04
C SER A 405 7.56 0.01 7.85
N PHE A 406 8.81 -0.45 7.89
CA PHE A 406 9.74 -0.36 6.76
C PHE A 406 9.25 -1.21 5.58
N PHE A 407 8.81 -2.45 5.87
CA PHE A 407 8.26 -3.34 4.86
C PHE A 407 7.00 -2.76 4.19
N PHE A 408 6.08 -2.17 4.97
CA PHE A 408 4.87 -1.54 4.43
C PHE A 408 5.21 -0.37 3.51
N SER A 409 6.18 0.47 3.90
CA SER A 409 6.65 1.59 3.08
C SER A 409 7.30 1.09 1.78
N GLY A 410 8.06 -0.01 1.83
CA GLY A 410 8.69 -0.61 0.66
C GLY A 410 7.70 -1.17 -0.36
N ILE A 411 6.68 -1.91 0.09
CA ILE A 411 5.62 -2.41 -0.82
C ILE A 411 4.81 -1.24 -1.40
N LEU A 412 4.51 -0.24 -0.57
CA LEU A 412 3.77 0.94 -1.00
C LEU A 412 4.53 1.71 -2.10
N LEU A 413 5.86 1.81 -1.98
CA LEU A 413 6.72 2.37 -3.02
C LEU A 413 6.68 1.57 -4.32
N LEU A 414 6.71 0.24 -4.25
CA LEU A 414 6.56 -0.63 -5.42
C LEU A 414 5.20 -0.43 -6.12
N GLY A 415 4.14 -0.22 -5.34
CA GLY A 415 2.84 0.15 -5.88
C GLY A 415 2.87 1.49 -6.63
N LEU A 416 3.55 2.49 -6.08
CA LEU A 416 3.66 3.81 -6.68
C LEU A 416 4.48 3.78 -7.99
N THR A 417 5.56 2.99 -8.04
CA THR A 417 6.38 2.88 -9.26
C THR A 417 5.58 2.26 -10.40
N LEU A 418 4.79 1.23 -10.13
CA LEU A 418 3.92 0.61 -11.13
C LEU A 418 2.85 1.60 -11.63
N ALA A 419 2.18 2.31 -10.73
CA ALA A 419 1.20 3.33 -11.12
C ALA A 419 1.87 4.45 -11.97
N SER A 420 3.08 4.86 -11.61
CA SER A 420 3.84 5.86 -12.37
C SER A 420 4.20 5.38 -13.78
N VAL A 421 4.57 4.09 -13.94
CA VAL A 421 4.85 3.51 -15.26
C VAL A 421 3.60 3.52 -16.14
N VAL A 422 2.45 3.10 -15.59
CA VAL A 422 1.17 3.15 -16.31
C VAL A 422 0.82 4.58 -16.72
N MET A 423 1.03 5.54 -15.81
CA MET A 423 0.78 6.96 -16.06
C MET A 423 1.67 7.52 -17.18
N ILE A 424 2.98 7.27 -17.12
CA ILE A 424 3.93 7.72 -18.16
C ILE A 424 3.54 7.12 -19.52
N TYR A 425 3.21 5.83 -19.55
CA TYR A 425 2.76 5.17 -20.77
C TYR A 425 1.49 5.81 -21.32
N SER A 426 0.47 6.06 -20.48
CA SER A 426 -0.79 6.67 -20.91
C SER A 426 -0.64 8.07 -21.50
N VAL A 427 0.29 8.88 -20.97
CA VAL A 427 0.56 10.25 -21.46
C VAL A 427 1.27 10.25 -22.82
N ALA A 428 2.01 9.20 -23.13
CA ALA A 428 2.74 9.06 -24.39
C ALA A 428 1.84 8.64 -25.56
N ILE A 429 0.63 8.16 -25.30
CA ILE A 429 -0.28 7.65 -26.33
C ILE A 429 -1.19 8.78 -26.86
N HIS A 430 -1.69 8.60 -28.08
CA HIS A 430 -2.66 9.48 -28.70
C HIS A 430 -3.94 9.61 -27.84
N PRO A 431 -4.30 10.85 -27.42
CA PRO A 431 -5.54 11.10 -26.71
C PRO A 431 -6.75 10.94 -27.64
N SER A 432 -7.91 10.64 -27.08
CA SER A 432 -9.15 10.60 -27.86
C SER A 432 -9.52 11.97 -28.43
N MET A 433 -10.11 11.96 -29.63
CA MET A 433 -10.60 13.19 -30.26
C MET A 433 -11.94 13.65 -29.66
N ALA A 434 -12.68 12.72 -29.05
CA ALA A 434 -14.01 12.94 -28.50
C ALA A 434 -14.01 13.76 -27.20
N CYS A 435 -13.02 13.55 -26.32
CA CYS A 435 -13.12 14.02 -24.93
C CYS A 435 -11.82 14.54 -24.30
N GLY A 436 -11.96 15.26 -23.19
CA GLY A 436 -10.86 15.65 -22.32
C GLY A 436 -10.08 16.92 -22.72
N PRO A 437 -9.07 17.28 -21.90
CA PRO A 437 -8.24 18.47 -22.08
C PRO A 437 -7.23 18.35 -23.22
N PHE A 438 -6.84 17.15 -23.63
CA PHE A 438 -5.77 16.93 -24.62
C PHE A 438 -6.28 16.67 -26.05
N ARG A 439 -7.55 16.96 -26.35
CA ARG A 439 -8.14 16.77 -27.69
C ARG A 439 -7.30 17.44 -28.77
N PHE A 440 -7.23 16.79 -29.94
CA PHE A 440 -6.53 17.26 -31.13
C PHE A 440 -5.00 17.35 -31.01
N LEU A 441 -4.42 16.78 -29.95
CA LEU A 441 -2.97 16.64 -29.81
C LEU A 441 -2.50 15.24 -30.23
N THR A 442 -1.26 15.16 -30.68
CA THR A 442 -0.59 13.90 -31.03
C THR A 442 -0.22 13.09 -29.78
N SER A 443 0.18 13.77 -28.71
CA SER A 443 0.38 13.18 -27.39
C SER A 443 -0.06 14.17 -26.31
N MET A 444 -0.42 13.67 -25.13
CA MET A 444 -0.74 14.53 -23.99
C MET A 444 0.48 15.38 -23.56
N TRP A 445 1.69 14.88 -23.82
CA TRP A 445 2.95 15.57 -23.54
C TRP A 445 3.17 16.83 -24.40
N ASP A 446 2.59 16.91 -25.60
CA ASP A 446 2.80 18.05 -26.54
C ASP A 446 2.31 19.39 -25.99
N VAL A 447 1.48 19.39 -24.95
CA VAL A 447 1.08 20.60 -24.23
C VAL A 447 2.27 21.31 -23.59
N VAL A 448 3.26 20.57 -23.09
CA VAL A 448 4.42 21.14 -22.40
C VAL A 448 5.26 22.01 -23.35
N PRO A 449 5.81 21.50 -24.46
CA PRO A 449 6.60 22.33 -25.37
C PRO A 449 5.76 23.43 -26.03
N LYS A 450 4.48 23.19 -26.36
CA LYS A 450 3.57 24.22 -26.91
C LYS A 450 3.25 25.35 -25.92
N SER A 451 3.27 25.06 -24.62
CA SER A 451 3.08 26.09 -23.59
C SER A 451 4.38 26.85 -23.32
N ILE A 452 5.52 26.16 -23.34
CA ILE A 452 6.84 26.78 -23.17
C ILE A 452 7.15 27.73 -24.33
N SER A 453 6.73 27.41 -25.56
CA SER A 453 6.97 28.28 -26.73
C SER A 453 6.26 29.63 -26.66
N LYS A 454 5.17 29.73 -25.87
CA LYS A 454 4.42 30.97 -25.63
C LYS A 454 5.06 31.89 -24.57
N LEU A 455 6.06 31.42 -23.83
CA LEU A 455 6.79 32.22 -22.84
C LEU A 455 7.74 33.21 -23.51
N SER A 456 8.25 34.17 -22.73
CA SER A 456 9.28 35.10 -23.18
C SER A 456 10.52 34.36 -23.70
N GLN A 457 11.24 34.96 -24.63
CA GLN A 457 12.38 34.35 -25.32
C GLN A 457 13.44 33.83 -24.32
N THR A 458 13.77 34.63 -23.30
CA THR A 458 14.72 34.28 -22.25
C THR A 458 14.27 33.08 -21.42
N THR A 459 13.01 33.02 -21.00
CA THR A 459 12.49 31.88 -20.22
C THR A 459 12.41 30.61 -21.06
N ARG A 460 12.04 30.74 -22.33
CA ARG A 460 11.98 29.62 -23.29
C ARG A 460 13.36 28.99 -23.49
N GLU A 461 14.36 29.80 -23.82
CA GLU A 461 15.74 29.33 -24.03
C GLU A 461 16.32 28.65 -22.78
N PHE A 462 16.06 29.23 -21.60
CA PHE A 462 16.47 28.64 -20.33
C PHE A 462 15.83 27.27 -20.06
N LEU A 463 14.51 27.15 -20.24
CA LEU A 463 13.79 25.89 -20.02
C LEU A 463 14.19 24.79 -21.02
N PHE A 464 14.38 25.14 -22.30
CA PHE A 464 14.88 24.18 -23.29
C PHE A 464 16.33 23.78 -23.03
N PHE A 465 17.16 24.69 -22.51
CA PHE A 465 18.52 24.35 -22.06
C PHE A 465 18.51 23.35 -20.91
N LEU A 466 17.68 23.56 -19.89
CA LEU A 466 17.48 22.61 -18.77
C LEU A 466 17.01 21.22 -19.23
N GLY A 467 16.11 21.18 -20.22
CA GLY A 467 15.59 19.93 -20.80
C GLY A 467 16.52 19.29 -21.83
N SER A 468 17.62 19.94 -22.21
CA SER A 468 18.54 19.44 -23.23
C SER A 468 19.36 18.26 -22.70
N GLN A 469 19.67 17.32 -23.59
CA GLN A 469 20.64 16.26 -23.34
C GLN A 469 21.99 16.82 -22.84
N SER A 470 22.37 18.00 -23.33
CA SER A 470 23.60 18.71 -22.96
C SER A 470 23.66 19.09 -21.48
N PHE A 471 22.52 19.33 -20.83
CA PHE A 471 22.44 19.67 -19.40
C PHE A 471 22.14 18.44 -18.55
N SER A 472 21.24 17.56 -19.02
CA SER A 472 20.83 16.39 -18.26
C SER A 472 21.94 15.35 -18.09
N ILE A 473 22.80 15.15 -19.10
CA ILE A 473 23.89 14.16 -19.02
C ILE A 473 24.94 14.56 -17.97
N PRO A 474 25.50 15.79 -17.97
CA PRO A 474 26.43 16.21 -16.92
C PRO A 474 25.81 16.20 -15.53
N LEU A 475 24.55 16.59 -15.38
CA LEU A 475 23.85 16.58 -14.10
C LEU A 475 23.69 15.14 -13.56
N PHE A 476 23.38 14.18 -14.42
CA PHE A 476 23.31 12.77 -14.06
C PHE A 476 24.68 12.23 -13.62
N VAL A 477 25.75 12.55 -14.35
CA VAL A 477 27.13 12.19 -13.98
C VAL A 477 27.53 12.81 -12.64
N LEU A 478 27.23 14.10 -12.43
CA LEU A 478 27.48 14.80 -11.18
C LEU A 478 26.72 14.15 -10.02
N SER A 479 25.46 13.78 -10.22
CA SER A 479 24.66 13.07 -9.22
C SER A 479 25.23 11.70 -8.88
N LEU A 480 25.75 10.95 -9.86
CA LEU A 480 26.40 9.67 -9.62
C LEU A 480 27.69 9.84 -8.83
N ILE A 481 28.51 10.84 -9.17
CA ILE A 481 29.73 11.18 -8.43
C ILE A 481 29.38 11.58 -6.99
N LEU A 482 28.35 12.40 -6.80
CA LEU A 482 27.89 12.80 -5.47
C LEU A 482 27.42 11.59 -4.65
N CYS A 483 26.61 10.71 -5.24
CA CYS A 483 26.19 9.46 -4.61
C CYS A 483 27.37 8.57 -4.24
N TYR A 484 28.38 8.46 -5.12
CA TYR A 484 29.60 7.71 -4.86
C TYR A 484 30.38 8.31 -3.68
N ILE A 485 30.57 9.63 -3.64
CA ILE A 485 31.26 10.33 -2.53
C ILE A 485 30.50 10.14 -1.21
N VAL A 486 29.16 10.26 -1.21
CA VAL A 486 28.34 10.06 -0.01
C VAL A 486 28.43 8.61 0.50
N ALA A 487 28.37 7.63 -0.41
CA ALA A 487 28.54 6.22 -0.06
C ALA A 487 29.94 5.96 0.55
N LEU A 488 30.98 6.49 -0.10
CA LEU A 488 32.37 6.38 0.35
C LEU A 488 32.57 7.03 1.73
N ALA A 489 32.03 8.23 1.95
CA ALA A 489 32.07 8.92 3.24
C ALA A 489 31.36 8.12 4.34
N THR A 490 30.23 7.47 4.01
CA THR A 490 29.48 6.63 4.95
C THR A 490 30.29 5.40 5.37
N VAL A 491 30.98 4.76 4.41
CA VAL A 491 31.87 3.61 4.69
C VAL A 491 33.08 4.03 5.53
N TYR A 492 33.78 5.10 5.16
CA TYR A 492 34.92 5.60 5.94
C TYR A 492 34.52 5.98 7.37
N LYS A 493 33.36 6.64 7.54
CA LYS A 493 32.84 6.97 8.87
C LYS A 493 32.64 5.71 9.72
N LYS A 494 32.12 4.63 9.14
CA LYS A 494 31.94 3.34 9.83
C LYS A 494 33.29 2.70 10.19
N SER A 495 34.25 2.67 9.27
CA SER A 495 35.59 2.12 9.51
C SER A 495 36.36 2.89 10.59
N VAL A 496 36.31 4.23 10.56
CA VAL A 496 36.93 5.08 11.60
C VAL A 496 36.28 4.84 12.96
N THR A 497 34.97 4.68 13.01
CA THR A 497 34.25 4.38 14.25
C THR A 497 34.66 3.02 14.80
N LEU A 498 34.79 2.00 13.94
CA LEU A 498 35.27 0.67 14.32
C LEU A 498 36.71 0.73 14.89
N LEU A 499 37.63 1.39 14.19
CA LEU A 499 39.02 1.57 14.66
C LEU A 499 39.08 2.28 16.02
N LYS A 500 38.31 3.37 16.20
CA LYS A 500 38.23 4.07 17.49
C LYS A 500 37.73 3.16 18.61
N THR A 501 36.84 2.23 18.30
CA THR A 501 36.29 1.28 19.27
C THR A 501 37.33 0.24 19.66
N GLN A 502 38.07 -0.32 18.69
CA GLN A 502 39.20 -1.23 18.97
C GLN A 502 40.29 -0.54 19.79
N LEU A 503 40.66 0.69 19.45
CA LEU A 503 41.67 1.45 20.19
C LEU A 503 41.25 1.74 21.64
N LYS A 504 39.95 1.93 21.90
CA LYS A 504 39.43 2.06 23.28
C LYS A 504 39.54 0.73 24.04
N LEU A 505 39.23 -0.39 23.40
CA LEU A 505 39.33 -1.72 24.02
C LEU A 505 40.78 -2.07 24.35
N ASP A 506 41.72 -1.82 23.44
CA ASP A 506 43.16 -2.07 23.67
C ASP A 506 43.71 -1.20 24.80
N LYS A 507 43.32 0.08 24.86
CA LYS A 507 43.69 0.95 26.00
C LYS A 507 43.14 0.43 27.33
N GLN A 508 41.88 -0.01 27.36
CA GLN A 508 41.29 -0.59 28.58
C GLN A 508 41.96 -1.91 28.97
N PHE A 509 42.37 -2.73 28.00
CA PHE A 509 43.13 -3.95 28.23
C PHE A 509 44.50 -3.65 28.85
N LEU A 510 45.25 -2.71 28.27
CA LEU A 510 46.57 -2.30 28.79
C LEU A 510 46.47 -1.71 30.19
N VAL A 511 45.49 -0.85 30.47
CA VAL A 511 45.27 -0.28 31.81
C VAL A 511 44.96 -1.38 32.84
N ARG A 512 44.15 -2.39 32.46
CA ARG A 512 43.87 -3.54 33.34
C ARG A 512 45.10 -4.40 33.60
N GLN A 513 46.01 -4.51 32.63
CA GLN A 513 47.24 -5.27 32.79
C GLN A 513 48.23 -4.56 33.71
N ILE A 514 48.36 -3.24 33.59
CA ILE A 514 49.17 -2.41 34.50
C ILE A 514 48.60 -2.43 35.92
N GLY A 515 47.27 -2.37 36.10
CA GLY A 515 46.65 -2.42 37.43
C GLY A 515 46.68 -3.78 38.12
N ARG A 516 47.14 -4.85 37.44
CA ARG A 516 47.36 -6.18 38.04
C ARG A 516 48.83 -6.43 38.42
N LEU A 517 49.75 -5.63 37.89
CA LEU A 517 51.15 -5.58 38.30
C LEU A 517 51.26 -4.65 39.50
#